data_AF-A0A183EN50-F1
#
_entry.id   AF-A0A183EN50-F1
#
_cell.length_a   1.000
_cell.length_b   1.000
_cell.length_c   1.000
_cell.angle_alpha   90.00
_cell.angle_beta   90.00
_cell.angle_gamma   90.00
#
_symmetry.space_group_name_H-M   'P 1'
#
loop_
_entity.id
_entity.type
_entity.pdbx_description
1 polymer ?
#
loop_
_entity_poly.entity_id
_entity_poly.type
_entity_poly.pdbx_seq_one_letter_code
_entity_poly.pdbx_strand_id
1 'polypeptide(L)'
;LLDPATRAYSWYQHMRAHNDTTAVNYRLEEILDANVSSIALRRLRNRCISPGRYAHHLEHWLDFYPPTQIHLVDGEKLREDPVAVVSRLADELHAPKFAFDNLIKFDERKGFFCSYISGTRKCLGASKGRRYEPLDEKLREKLDLIFREDNIALHRLLTRSDLPVPGWLQQQLSKANFT
;
A
#
# COMPACT_ATOMS: atom_id res chain seq x y z
N LEU A 1 1.26 5.30 -2.24
CA LEU A 1 -0.01 4.58 -2.04
C LEU A 1 0.05 3.25 -2.77
N LEU A 2 -0.33 2.17 -2.09
CA LEU A 2 -0.50 0.83 -2.67
C LEU A 2 -2.01 0.55 -2.74
N ASP A 3 -2.44 -0.40 -3.56
CA ASP A 3 -3.80 -0.95 -3.51
C ASP A 3 -4.24 -1.25 -2.06
N PRO A 4 -5.41 -0.72 -1.60
CA PRO A 4 -5.80 -0.79 -0.20
C PRO A 4 -6.20 -2.20 0.24
N ALA A 5 -6.67 -3.07 -0.66
CA ALA A 5 -6.94 -4.48 -0.37
C ALA A 5 -5.64 -5.22 -0.07
N THR A 6 -4.62 -5.02 -0.92
CA THR A 6 -3.27 -5.55 -0.72
C THR A 6 -2.65 -5.02 0.57
N ARG A 7 -2.82 -3.72 0.86
CA ARG A 7 -2.36 -3.09 2.11
C ARG A 7 -3.04 -3.71 3.34
N ALA A 8 -4.36 -3.90 3.30
CA ALA A 8 -5.14 -4.48 4.40
C ALA A 8 -4.72 -5.94 4.66
N TYR A 9 -4.54 -6.73 3.60
CA TYR A 9 -4.06 -8.10 3.70
C TYR A 9 -2.64 -8.17 4.27
N SER A 10 -1.74 -7.31 3.79
CA SER A 10 -0.38 -7.22 4.34
C SER A 10 -0.37 -6.82 5.82
N TRP A 11 -1.32 -6.01 6.28
CA TRP A 11 -1.46 -5.66 7.69
C TRP A 11 -1.96 -6.84 8.54
N TYR A 12 -2.94 -7.59 8.04
CA TYR A 12 -3.40 -8.83 8.68
C TYR A 12 -2.24 -9.83 8.84
N GLN A 13 -1.47 -10.05 7.79
CA GLN A 13 -0.30 -10.95 7.83
C GLN A 13 0.80 -10.43 8.76
N HIS A 14 0.96 -9.11 8.84
CA HIS A 14 1.86 -8.50 9.82
C HIS A 14 1.41 -8.80 11.26
N MET A 15 0.12 -8.75 11.56
CA MET A 15 -0.43 -9.09 12.89
C MET A 15 -0.27 -10.57 13.22
N ARG A 16 -0.49 -11.47 12.26
CA ARG A 16 -0.21 -12.91 12.43
C ARG A 16 1.25 -13.16 12.76
N ALA A 17 2.17 -12.51 12.05
CA ALA A 17 3.61 -12.66 12.30
C ALA A 17 4.07 -12.14 13.67
N HIS A 18 3.23 -11.35 14.37
CA HIS A 18 3.47 -10.88 15.73
C HIS A 18 2.62 -11.63 16.77
N ASN A 19 2.05 -12.78 16.41
CA ASN A 19 1.22 -13.61 17.28
C ASN A 19 0.03 -12.85 17.90
N ASP A 20 -0.57 -11.90 17.16
CA ASP A 20 -1.82 -11.29 17.59
C ASP A 20 -2.90 -12.38 17.70
N THR A 21 -3.48 -12.52 18.90
CA THR A 21 -4.43 -13.59 19.23
C THR A 21 -5.61 -13.63 18.27
N THR A 22 -6.10 -12.47 17.83
CA THR A 22 -7.25 -12.41 16.92
C THR A 22 -6.83 -12.79 15.51
N ALA A 23 -5.70 -12.30 15.04
CA ALA A 23 -5.21 -12.59 13.69
C ALA A 23 -4.81 -14.06 13.49
N VAL A 24 -4.30 -14.72 14.55
CA VAL A 24 -3.92 -16.14 14.52
C VAL A 24 -5.15 -17.06 14.56
N ASN A 25 -6.18 -16.69 15.35
CA ASN A 25 -7.34 -17.55 15.58
C ASN A 25 -8.43 -17.42 14.50
N TYR A 26 -8.44 -16.33 13.73
CA TYR A 26 -9.48 -16.06 12.73
C TYR A 26 -8.89 -15.73 11.36
N ARG A 27 -9.56 -16.18 10.31
CA ARG A 27 -9.26 -15.79 8.93
C ARG A 27 -9.65 -14.33 8.72
N LEU A 28 -8.99 -13.67 7.76
CA LEU A 28 -9.33 -12.29 7.44
C LEU A 28 -10.79 -12.14 7.00
N GLU A 29 -11.35 -13.09 6.25
CA GLU A 29 -12.76 -13.06 5.83
C GLU A 29 -13.72 -12.96 7.03
N GLU A 30 -13.49 -13.76 8.08
CA GLU A 30 -14.27 -13.78 9.33
C GLU A 30 -14.11 -12.45 10.11
N ILE A 31 -12.89 -11.89 10.12
CA ILE A 31 -12.62 -10.59 10.75
C ILE A 31 -13.35 -9.47 9.99
N LEU A 32 -13.45 -9.55 8.66
CA LEU A 32 -14.16 -8.56 7.85
C LEU A 32 -15.68 -8.62 8.06
N ASP A 33 -16.23 -9.84 8.27
CA ASP A 33 -17.65 -10.09 8.57
C ASP A 33 -18.06 -9.84 10.01
N ALA A 34 -17.08 -9.62 10.90
CA ALA A 34 -17.34 -9.51 12.32
C ALA A 34 -18.42 -8.46 12.63
N ASN A 35 -19.52 -8.94 13.23
CA ASN A 35 -20.61 -8.10 13.69
C ASN A 35 -20.24 -7.33 14.97
N VAL A 36 -21.16 -6.51 15.45
CA VAL A 36 -20.95 -5.55 16.55
C VAL A 36 -20.49 -6.20 17.86
N SER A 37 -20.74 -7.50 18.07
CA SER A 37 -20.59 -8.18 19.36
C SER A 37 -19.14 -8.37 19.83
N SER A 38 -18.19 -8.61 18.92
CA SER A 38 -16.78 -8.85 19.30
C SER A 38 -15.93 -7.58 19.16
N ILE A 39 -15.55 -7.01 20.29
CA ILE A 39 -14.69 -5.82 20.36
C ILE A 39 -13.31 -6.10 19.74
N ALA A 40 -12.73 -7.27 19.98
CA ALA A 40 -11.41 -7.64 19.48
C ALA A 40 -11.39 -7.78 17.95
N LEU A 41 -12.38 -8.47 17.37
CA LEU A 41 -12.51 -8.62 15.91
C LEU A 41 -12.73 -7.25 15.25
N ARG A 42 -13.62 -6.42 15.80
CA ARG A 42 -13.85 -5.05 15.31
C ARG A 42 -12.58 -4.21 15.34
N ARG A 43 -11.80 -4.30 16.42
CA ARG A 43 -10.54 -3.55 16.56
C ARG A 43 -9.55 -3.97 15.48
N LEU A 44 -9.36 -5.27 15.24
CA LEU A 44 -8.46 -5.75 14.20
C LEU A 44 -8.97 -5.39 12.80
N ARG A 45 -10.26 -5.58 12.52
CA ARG A 45 -10.92 -5.16 11.28
C ARG A 45 -10.66 -3.69 10.99
N ASN A 46 -10.87 -2.81 11.96
CA ASN A 46 -10.66 -1.38 11.78
C ASN A 46 -9.19 -1.03 11.53
N ARG A 47 -8.24 -1.74 12.14
CA ARG A 47 -6.80 -1.56 11.85
C ARG A 47 -6.42 -2.07 10.45
N CYS A 48 -7.12 -3.09 9.93
CA CYS A 48 -6.97 -3.52 8.54
C CYS A 48 -7.54 -2.47 7.57
N ILE A 49 -8.76 -1.97 7.81
CA ILE A 49 -9.49 -1.15 6.84
C ILE A 49 -9.17 0.34 6.92
N SER A 50 -9.26 0.95 8.11
CA SER A 50 -9.21 2.41 8.26
C SER A 50 -7.98 3.08 7.62
N PRO A 51 -6.74 2.54 7.75
CA PRO A 51 -5.57 3.17 7.12
C PRO A 51 -5.52 3.01 5.59
N GLY A 52 -6.40 2.21 4.99
CA GLY A 52 -6.59 2.11 3.54
C GLY A 52 -7.56 3.15 2.97
N ARG A 53 -8.25 3.91 3.83
CA ARG A 53 -9.18 4.99 3.42
C ARG A 53 -8.41 6.25 3.05
N TYR A 54 -7.65 6.19 1.97
CA TYR A 54 -6.62 7.18 1.67
C TYR A 54 -7.17 8.60 1.50
N ALA A 55 -8.34 8.77 0.88
CA ALA A 55 -8.97 10.08 0.71
C ALA A 55 -9.18 10.77 2.06
N HIS A 56 -9.79 10.07 3.02
CA HIS A 56 -10.06 10.58 4.37
C HIS A 56 -8.80 11.09 5.07
N HIS A 57 -7.68 10.37 4.96
CA HIS A 57 -6.43 10.80 5.58
C HIS A 57 -5.74 11.93 4.81
N LEU A 58 -5.79 11.88 3.47
CA LEU A 58 -5.11 12.85 2.62
C LEU A 58 -5.81 14.22 2.66
N GLU A 59 -7.14 14.26 2.77
CA GLU A 59 -7.88 15.51 2.95
C GLU A 59 -7.38 16.31 4.16
N HIS A 60 -7.16 15.66 5.30
CA HIS A 60 -6.61 16.34 6.48
C HIS A 60 -5.20 16.90 6.25
N TRP A 61 -4.35 16.27 5.43
CA TRP A 61 -3.04 16.84 5.09
C TRP A 61 -3.16 18.04 4.17
N LEU A 62 -4.11 17.99 3.23
CA LEU A 62 -4.39 19.05 2.27
C LEU A 62 -5.01 20.30 2.92
N ASP A 63 -5.59 20.18 4.12
CA ASP A 63 -6.03 21.33 4.91
C ASP A 63 -4.86 22.22 5.37
N PHE A 64 -3.64 21.67 5.46
CA PHE A 64 -2.46 22.38 5.97
C PHE A 64 -1.34 22.53 4.95
N TYR A 65 -1.24 21.64 3.97
CA TYR A 65 -0.19 21.64 2.96
C TYR A 65 -0.81 21.71 1.56
N PRO A 66 -0.37 22.66 0.72
CA PRO A 66 -0.81 22.70 -0.67
C PRO A 66 -0.39 21.42 -1.41
N PRO A 67 -1.12 20.98 -2.45
CA PRO A 67 -0.77 19.79 -3.22
C PRO A 67 0.68 19.78 -3.74
N THR A 68 1.23 20.94 -4.07
CA THR A 68 2.62 21.10 -4.54
C THR A 68 3.69 20.70 -3.51
N GLN A 69 3.33 20.60 -2.23
CA GLN A 69 4.21 20.11 -1.16
C GLN A 69 3.97 18.63 -0.81
N ILE A 70 3.08 17.94 -1.54
CA ILE A 70 2.73 16.55 -1.30
C ILE A 70 3.16 15.70 -2.51
N HIS A 71 4.17 14.87 -2.31
CA HIS A 71 4.56 13.89 -3.31
C HIS A 71 3.97 12.51 -3.01
N LEU A 72 3.19 11.97 -3.95
CA LEU A 72 2.60 10.65 -3.83
C LEU A 72 3.43 9.59 -4.57
N VAL A 73 4.09 8.72 -3.82
CA VAL A 73 4.82 7.59 -4.39
C VAL A 73 3.87 6.43 -4.69
N ASP A 74 3.80 5.96 -5.94
CA ASP A 74 3.08 4.73 -6.29
C ASP A 74 3.81 3.51 -5.70
N GLY A 75 3.13 2.77 -4.83
CA GLY A 75 3.70 1.65 -4.10
C GLY A 75 3.96 0.40 -4.95
N GLU A 76 3.21 0.21 -6.04
CA GLU A 76 3.47 -0.88 -6.98
C GLU A 76 4.72 -0.58 -7.80
N LYS A 77 4.80 0.64 -8.35
CA LYS A 77 5.98 1.10 -9.09
C LYS A 77 7.24 1.08 -8.22
N LEU A 78 7.14 1.49 -6.95
CA LEU A 78 8.29 1.42 -6.03
C LEU A 78 8.78 -0.01 -5.80
N ARG A 79 7.86 -0.99 -5.81
CA ARG A 79 8.21 -2.40 -5.66
C ARG A 79 8.84 -2.97 -6.93
N GLU A 80 8.34 -2.57 -8.10
CA GLU A 80 8.74 -3.11 -9.42
C GLU A 80 9.98 -2.43 -10.00
N ASP A 81 10.09 -1.12 -9.85
CA ASP A 81 11.21 -0.30 -10.31
C ASP A 81 11.50 0.84 -9.31
N PRO A 82 12.15 0.51 -8.18
CA PRO A 82 12.51 1.51 -7.20
C PRO A 82 13.50 2.53 -7.74
N VAL A 83 14.36 2.17 -8.70
CA VAL A 83 15.36 3.09 -9.28
C VAL A 83 14.65 4.24 -9.98
N ALA A 84 13.70 3.94 -10.87
CA ALA A 84 12.95 4.98 -11.57
C ALA A 84 12.16 5.88 -10.61
N VAL A 85 11.53 5.27 -9.59
CA VAL A 85 10.74 6.01 -8.60
C VAL A 85 11.60 6.95 -7.76
N VAL A 86 12.71 6.48 -7.19
CA VAL A 86 13.57 7.33 -6.34
C VAL A 86 14.35 8.36 -7.15
N SER A 87 14.70 8.05 -8.41
CA SER A 87 15.35 9.01 -9.30
C SER A 87 14.42 10.18 -9.61
N ARG A 88 13.17 9.87 -9.98
CA ARG A 88 12.14 10.90 -10.21
C ARG A 88 11.88 11.74 -8.95
N LEU A 89 11.78 11.09 -7.79
CA LEU A 89 11.60 11.81 -6.52
C LEU A 89 12.78 12.75 -6.23
N ALA A 90 14.01 12.31 -6.48
CA ALA A 90 15.19 13.16 -6.31
C ALA A 90 15.15 14.37 -7.25
N ASP A 91 14.76 14.18 -8.51
CA ASP A 91 14.62 15.26 -9.50
C ASP A 91 13.54 16.28 -9.07
N GLU A 92 12.35 15.81 -8.65
CA GLU A 92 11.26 16.67 -8.19
C GLU A 92 11.61 17.46 -6.91
N LEU A 93 12.45 16.89 -6.05
CA LEU A 93 12.99 17.55 -4.87
C LEU A 93 14.20 18.44 -5.17
N HIS A 94 14.61 18.58 -6.43
CA HIS A 94 15.81 19.31 -6.85
C HIS A 94 17.09 18.83 -6.12
N ALA A 95 17.14 17.55 -5.78
CA ALA A 95 18.28 16.94 -5.12
C ALA A 95 19.43 16.70 -6.14
N PRO A 96 20.69 16.61 -5.68
CA PRO A 96 21.81 16.27 -6.55
C PRO A 96 21.58 14.93 -7.25
N LYS A 97 21.98 14.86 -8.53
CA LYS A 97 21.91 13.62 -9.30
C LYS A 97 22.69 12.51 -8.59
N PHE A 98 22.07 11.35 -8.51
CA PHE A 98 22.64 10.19 -7.82
C PHE A 98 22.39 8.93 -8.65
N ALA A 99 23.42 8.10 -8.82
CA ALA A 99 23.36 6.89 -9.63
C ALA A 99 22.72 5.73 -8.85
N PHE A 100 21.41 5.80 -8.64
CA PHE A 100 20.64 4.80 -7.88
C PHE A 100 20.69 3.41 -8.51
N ASP A 101 20.75 3.33 -9.83
CA ASP A 101 20.89 2.11 -10.64
C ASP A 101 22.16 1.30 -10.29
N ASN A 102 23.24 1.99 -9.95
CA ASN A 102 24.48 1.32 -9.52
C ASN A 102 24.35 0.64 -8.15
N LEU A 103 23.48 1.15 -7.29
CA LEU A 103 23.37 0.72 -5.89
C LEU A 103 22.12 -0.11 -5.61
N ILE A 104 21.06 0.00 -6.39
CA ILE A 104 19.79 -0.70 -6.13
C ILE A 104 19.64 -1.82 -7.17
N LYS A 105 19.68 -3.07 -6.71
CA LYS A 105 19.61 -4.24 -7.59
C LYS A 105 18.60 -5.25 -7.05
N PHE A 106 17.92 -5.95 -7.97
CA PHE A 106 17.00 -7.02 -7.60
C PHE A 106 17.76 -8.21 -7.02
N ASP A 107 17.31 -8.72 -5.88
CA ASP A 107 17.85 -9.93 -5.28
C ASP A 107 16.82 -11.06 -5.39
N GLU A 108 17.10 -12.05 -6.24
CA GLU A 108 16.16 -13.15 -6.54
C GLU A 108 15.80 -13.97 -5.30
N ARG A 109 16.75 -14.17 -4.37
CA ARG A 109 16.50 -14.93 -3.15
C ARG A 109 15.55 -14.18 -2.23
N LYS A 110 15.75 -12.86 -2.10
CA LYS A 110 14.87 -11.99 -1.34
C LYS A 110 13.51 -11.80 -2.03
N GLY A 111 13.50 -11.77 -3.36
CA GLY A 111 12.34 -11.40 -4.19
C GLY A 111 12.04 -9.91 -4.21
N PHE A 112 13.00 -9.07 -3.81
CA PHE A 112 12.87 -7.61 -3.74
C PHE A 112 14.21 -6.95 -4.08
N PHE A 113 14.16 -5.66 -4.39
CA PHE A 113 15.35 -4.84 -4.55
C PHE A 113 16.06 -4.59 -3.22
N CYS A 114 17.39 -4.63 -3.25
CA CYS A 114 18.28 -4.38 -2.12
C CYS A 114 19.34 -3.34 -2.50
N SER A 115 19.94 -2.69 -1.50
CA SER A 115 21.05 -1.76 -1.74
C SER A 115 22.40 -2.49 -1.72
N TYR A 116 23.34 -2.02 -2.53
CA TYR A 116 24.70 -2.52 -2.69
C TYR A 116 25.66 -1.35 -2.52
N ILE A 117 26.04 -1.07 -1.28
CA ILE A 117 26.89 0.07 -0.94
C ILE A 117 28.26 -0.45 -0.56
N SER A 118 29.31 0.06 -1.23
CA SER A 118 30.70 -0.35 -0.99
C SER A 118 30.90 -1.88 -1.04
N GLY A 119 30.30 -2.52 -2.05
CA GLY A 119 30.33 -3.99 -2.22
C GLY A 119 29.49 -4.78 -1.20
N THR A 120 28.87 -4.12 -0.21
CA THR A 120 28.05 -4.78 0.80
C THR A 120 26.58 -4.79 0.39
N ARG A 121 26.03 -5.99 0.23
CA ARG A 121 24.58 -6.19 0.04
C ARG A 121 23.82 -5.91 1.34
N LYS A 122 22.86 -4.99 1.29
CA LYS A 122 21.95 -4.63 2.39
C LYS A 122 20.49 -4.70 1.90
N CYS A 123 19.85 -5.82 2.19
CA CYS A 123 18.42 -5.99 1.99
C CYS A 123 17.63 -5.51 3.21
N LEU A 124 16.35 -5.17 3.01
CA LEU A 124 15.43 -4.98 4.13
C LEU A 124 15.28 -6.29 4.92
N GLY A 125 15.14 -6.18 6.26
CA GLY A 125 15.11 -7.32 7.18
C GLY A 125 13.97 -8.32 6.94
N ALA A 126 13.97 -9.42 7.68
CA ALA A 126 12.98 -10.52 7.53
C ALA A 126 11.52 -10.06 7.74
N SER A 127 11.30 -8.97 8.48
CA SER A 127 9.99 -8.37 8.69
C SER A 127 9.43 -7.59 7.48
N LYS A 128 10.20 -7.46 6.40
CA LYS A 128 9.82 -6.74 5.17
C LYS A 128 9.82 -7.72 3.99
N GLY A 129 8.72 -7.75 3.23
CA GLY A 129 8.54 -8.72 2.15
C GLY A 129 8.36 -10.16 2.68
N ARG A 130 7.52 -10.33 3.71
CA ARG A 130 7.21 -11.66 4.25
C ARG A 130 6.54 -12.51 3.16
N ARG A 131 6.88 -13.80 3.12
CA ARG A 131 6.18 -14.79 2.31
C ARG A 131 4.97 -15.29 3.08
N TYR A 132 3.81 -15.20 2.46
CA TYR A 132 2.54 -15.70 2.95
C TYR A 132 1.66 -16.05 1.75
N GLU A 133 0.61 -16.82 1.98
CA GLU A 133 -0.33 -17.21 0.92
C GLU A 133 -0.82 -15.99 0.14
N PRO A 134 -0.94 -16.07 -1.19
CA PRO A 134 -1.53 -14.99 -1.97
C PRO A 134 -2.94 -14.64 -1.48
N LEU A 135 -3.34 -13.39 -1.70
CA LEU A 135 -4.71 -12.95 -1.46
C LEU A 135 -5.64 -13.71 -2.42
N ASP A 136 -6.56 -14.50 -1.89
CA ASP A 136 -7.52 -15.26 -2.69
C ASP A 136 -8.54 -14.34 -3.37
N GLU A 137 -9.05 -14.77 -4.54
CA GLU A 137 -9.90 -13.93 -5.39
C GLU A 137 -11.20 -13.48 -4.69
N LYS A 138 -11.84 -14.38 -3.94
CA LYS A 138 -13.10 -14.06 -3.23
C LYS A 138 -12.86 -13.01 -2.14
N LEU A 139 -11.78 -13.16 -1.38
CA LEU A 139 -11.39 -12.18 -0.37
C LEU A 139 -10.94 -10.85 -1.01
N ARG A 140 -10.31 -10.90 -2.19
CA ARG A 140 -9.96 -9.74 -2.99
C ARG A 140 -11.21 -8.96 -3.41
N GLU A 141 -12.19 -9.61 -4.03
CA GLU A 141 -13.47 -9.01 -4.43
C GLU A 141 -14.18 -8.33 -3.25
N LYS A 142 -14.19 -9.00 -2.09
CA LYS A 142 -14.76 -8.45 -0.86
C LYS A 142 -14.06 -7.18 -0.39
N LEU A 143 -12.73 -7.16 -0.40
CA LEU A 143 -11.96 -5.98 -0.03
C LEU A 143 -12.14 -4.85 -1.04
N ASP A 144 -12.17 -5.17 -2.33
CA ASP A 144 -12.43 -4.20 -3.40
C ASP A 144 -13.82 -3.55 -3.22
N LEU A 145 -14.84 -4.33 -2.84
CA LEU A 145 -16.16 -3.80 -2.50
C LEU A 145 -16.11 -2.89 -1.26
N ILE A 146 -15.40 -3.30 -0.20
CA ILE A 146 -15.24 -2.50 1.03
C ILE A 146 -14.60 -1.14 0.74
N PHE A 147 -13.59 -1.09 -0.15
CA PHE A 147 -12.85 0.13 -0.46
C PHE A 147 -13.42 0.93 -1.65
N ARG A 148 -14.48 0.45 -2.32
CA ARG A 148 -14.99 1.05 -3.56
C ARG A 148 -15.27 2.55 -3.44
N GLU A 149 -16.08 2.95 -2.45
CA GLU A 149 -16.44 4.36 -2.26
C GLU A 149 -15.23 5.21 -1.84
N ASP A 150 -14.34 4.66 -1.01
CA ASP A 150 -13.10 5.35 -0.61
C ASP A 150 -12.15 5.53 -1.82
N ASN A 151 -12.10 4.58 -2.75
CA ASN A 151 -11.31 4.66 -3.98
C ASN A 151 -11.88 5.68 -4.98
N ILE A 152 -13.21 5.73 -5.14
CA ILE A 152 -13.88 6.76 -5.94
C ILE A 152 -13.58 8.15 -5.35
N ALA A 153 -13.70 8.29 -4.02
CA ALA A 153 -13.37 9.54 -3.33
C ALA A 153 -11.89 9.90 -3.53
N LEU A 154 -10.97 8.93 -3.43
CA LEU A 154 -9.55 9.16 -3.67
C LEU A 154 -9.28 9.63 -5.09
N HIS A 155 -9.85 8.97 -6.10
CA HIS A 155 -9.67 9.39 -7.49
C HIS A 155 -10.13 10.84 -7.69
N ARG A 156 -11.33 11.19 -7.20
CA ARG A 156 -11.86 12.56 -7.26
C ARG A 156 -10.94 13.55 -6.55
N LEU A 157 -10.44 13.22 -5.36
CA LEU A 157 -9.51 14.03 -4.58
C LEU A 157 -8.21 14.29 -5.34
N LEU A 158 -7.61 13.25 -5.91
CA LEU A 158 -6.35 13.38 -6.62
C LEU A 158 -6.52 14.21 -7.90
N THR A 159 -7.58 13.97 -8.67
CA THR A 159 -7.87 14.75 -9.89
C THR A 159 -8.14 16.23 -9.58
N ARG A 160 -8.95 16.56 -8.56
CA ARG A 160 -9.25 17.96 -8.23
C ARG A 160 -8.07 18.72 -7.66
N SER A 161 -7.08 18.01 -7.12
CA SER A 161 -5.88 18.58 -6.49
C SER A 161 -4.65 18.52 -7.39
N ASP A 162 -4.82 18.18 -8.67
CA ASP A 162 -3.74 18.00 -9.65
C ASP A 162 -2.62 17.05 -9.18
N LEU A 163 -2.98 16.05 -8.37
CA LEU A 163 -2.08 15.01 -7.89
C LEU A 163 -2.14 13.76 -8.79
N PRO A 164 -1.00 13.04 -8.95
CA PRO A 164 -0.95 11.89 -9.84
C PRO A 164 -1.85 10.74 -9.33
N VAL A 165 -2.66 10.19 -10.24
CA VAL A 165 -3.50 9.01 -9.97
C VAL A 165 -2.66 7.74 -10.16
N PRO A 166 -2.50 6.87 -9.13
CA PRO A 166 -1.75 5.62 -9.25
C PRO A 166 -2.35 4.64 -10.25
N GLY A 167 -1.50 3.80 -10.86
CA GLY A 167 -1.94 2.83 -11.88
C GLY A 167 -2.95 1.82 -11.34
N TRP A 168 -2.72 1.31 -10.12
CA TRP A 168 -3.64 0.39 -9.46
C TRP A 168 -5.05 0.98 -9.28
N LEU A 169 -5.16 2.29 -9.01
CA LEU A 169 -6.46 2.94 -8.80
C LEU A 169 -7.22 3.05 -10.13
N GLN A 170 -6.53 3.41 -11.21
CA GLN A 170 -7.11 3.46 -12.55
C GLN A 170 -7.62 2.08 -12.98
N GLN A 171 -6.81 1.03 -12.77
CA GLN A 171 -7.19 -0.35 -13.10
C GLN A 171 -8.37 -0.86 -12.28
N GLN A 172 -8.42 -0.54 -10.99
CA GLN A 172 -9.52 -0.98 -10.12
C GLN A 172 -10.85 -0.30 -10.50
N LEU A 173 -10.80 0.99 -10.82
CA LEU A 173 -11.99 1.74 -11.23
C LEU A 173 -12.44 1.44 -12.67
N SER A 174 -11.54 1.00 -13.56
CA SER A 174 -11.92 0.58 -14.92
C SER A 174 -12.55 -0.81 -14.96
N LYS A 175 -12.16 -1.72 -14.05
CA LYS A 175 -12.80 -3.03 -13.87
C LYS A 175 -14.25 -2.91 -13.40
N ALA A 176 -14.54 -1.89 -12.59
CA ALA A 176 -15.88 -1.54 -12.16
C ALA A 176 -16.58 -0.72 -13.26
N ASN A 177 -16.82 -1.31 -14.44
CA ASN A 177 -17.68 -0.67 -15.43
C ASN A 177 -19.04 -0.35 -14.79
N PHE A 178 -19.37 0.94 -14.77
CA PHE A 178 -20.61 1.50 -14.27
C PHE A 178 -21.77 1.00 -15.15
N THR A 179 -22.41 -0.07 -14.72
CA THR A 179 -23.78 -0.46 -15.12
C THR A 179 -24.64 -0.53 -13.88
#